data_AF-A0A524LB66-F1
#
_entry.id   AF-A0A524LB66-F1
#
_cell.length_a   1.000
_cell.length_b   1.000
_cell.length_c   1.000
_cell.angle_alpha   90.00
_cell.angle_beta   90.00
_cell.angle_gamma   90.00
#
_symmetry.space_group_name_H-M   'P 1'
#
loop_
_entity.id
_entity.type
_entity.pdbx_description
1 polymer ?
#
loop_
_entity_poly.entity_id
_entity_poly.type
_entity_poly.pdbx_seq_one_letter_code
_entity_poly.pdbx_strand_id
1 'polypeptide(L)'
;MTLQTTRFSPRDYLERNPRVRKILRIAMVFAIIVIGFLLVLVAIDVYTWQGFVEKTSKATVNGLALSMLLFLMVSGFFLIFGLCDVINFAHGAFFMLGGFMGFIIYIGTEAVFLDPTLPFYLIFGANYFTLSITAFIVSALGATAVMALIGGGIEFFTIRRLYGNPIAQILLTVGFMFIITQMTQIIWGPSQFSYFIVPNSQISYFFISGILDFG
;
A
#
# COMPACT_ATOMS: atom_id res chain seq x y z
N MET A 1 49.61 43.29 4.26
CA MET A 1 49.74 42.34 3.13
C MET A 1 49.07 41.04 3.57
N THR A 2 47.75 40.94 3.38
CA THR A 2 46.92 39.82 3.87
C THR A 2 46.78 38.79 2.76
N LEU A 3 47.39 37.63 2.94
CA LEU A 3 47.28 36.49 2.02
C LEU A 3 45.85 35.93 2.09
N GLN A 4 45.01 36.26 1.10
CA GLN A 4 43.77 35.53 0.88
C GLN A 4 44.12 34.13 0.38
N THR A 5 44.11 33.15 1.28
CA THR A 5 44.18 31.73 0.93
C THR A 5 42.86 31.38 0.24
N THR A 6 42.83 31.52 -1.08
CA THR A 6 41.71 31.05 -1.89
C THR A 6 41.59 29.53 -1.68
N ARG A 7 40.65 29.10 -0.84
CA ARG A 7 40.26 27.70 -0.71
C ARG A 7 39.77 27.26 -2.09
N PHE A 8 40.63 26.58 -2.84
CA PHE A 8 40.20 25.97 -4.07
C PHE A 8 39.15 24.89 -3.76
N SER A 9 37.91 25.14 -4.18
CA SER A 9 36.84 24.15 -4.03
C SER A 9 36.99 23.08 -5.12
N PRO A 10 36.84 21.78 -4.79
CA PRO A 10 36.83 20.71 -5.80
C PRO A 10 35.82 20.94 -6.93
N ARG A 11 34.74 21.68 -6.66
CA ARG A 11 33.72 22.04 -7.67
C ARG A 11 34.26 23.01 -8.72
N ASP A 12 35.03 24.02 -8.30
CA ASP A 12 35.59 25.05 -9.18
C ASP A 12 36.63 24.46 -10.17
N TYR A 13 37.38 23.43 -9.73
CA TYR A 13 38.29 22.67 -10.60
C TYR A 13 37.57 21.84 -11.67
N LEU A 14 36.40 21.28 -11.33
CA LEU A 14 35.59 20.47 -12.26
C LEU A 14 34.80 21.31 -13.25
N GLU A 15 34.58 22.60 -12.98
CA GLU A 15 34.02 23.57 -13.92
C GLU A 15 35.08 24.02 -14.94
N ARG A 16 36.31 24.24 -14.50
CA ARG A 16 37.42 24.62 -15.40
C ARG A 16 37.83 23.51 -16.37
N ASN A 17 37.71 22.24 -15.98
CA ASN A 17 38.14 21.10 -16.80
C ASN A 17 36.98 20.15 -17.13
N PRO A 18 36.25 20.37 -18.24
CA PRO A 18 35.11 19.51 -18.63
C PRO A 18 35.52 18.05 -18.88
N ARG A 19 36.77 17.80 -19.29
CA ARG A 19 37.31 16.45 -19.48
C ARG A 19 37.42 15.67 -18.16
N VAL A 20 37.88 16.31 -17.08
CA VAL A 20 38.05 15.69 -15.76
C VAL A 20 36.70 15.36 -15.14
N ARG A 21 35.70 16.25 -15.28
CA ARG A 21 34.32 15.99 -14.86
C ARG A 21 33.73 14.76 -15.55
N LYS A 22 33.98 14.59 -16.86
CA LYS A 22 33.52 13.41 -17.62
C LYS A 22 34.19 12.12 -17.14
N ILE A 23 35.51 12.15 -16.91
CA ILE A 23 36.27 11.00 -16.39
C ILE A 23 35.79 10.61 -14.99
N LEU A 24 35.56 11.58 -14.09
CA LEU A 24 35.07 11.29 -12.74
C LEU A 24 33.65 10.71 -12.75
N ARG A 25 32.75 11.18 -13.63
CA ARG A 25 31.42 10.57 -13.79
C ARG A 25 31.53 9.13 -14.29
N ILE A 26 32.38 8.87 -15.27
CA ILE A 26 32.60 7.50 -15.79
C ILE A 26 33.20 6.61 -14.71
N ALA A 27 34.22 7.09 -13.99
CA ALA A 27 34.85 6.36 -12.90
C ALA A 27 33.86 6.07 -11.75
N MET A 28 32.99 7.02 -11.42
CA MET A 28 31.95 6.84 -10.41
C MET A 28 30.90 5.80 -10.84
N VAL A 29 30.41 5.88 -12.08
CA VAL A 29 29.48 4.86 -12.62
C VAL A 29 30.13 3.49 -12.64
N PHE A 30 31.40 3.40 -13.06
CA PHE A 30 32.15 2.16 -13.04
C PHE A 30 32.31 1.61 -11.62
N ALA A 31 32.66 2.45 -10.64
CA ALA A 31 32.75 2.05 -9.25
C ALA A 31 31.41 1.53 -8.71
N ILE A 32 30.29 2.19 -9.02
CA ILE A 32 28.95 1.74 -8.62
C ILE A 32 28.62 0.37 -9.21
N ILE A 33 28.92 0.16 -10.50
CA ILE A 33 28.70 -1.13 -11.17
C ILE A 33 29.53 -2.23 -10.51
N VAL A 34 30.82 -1.98 -10.25
CA VAL A 34 31.71 -2.96 -9.60
C VAL A 34 31.23 -3.29 -8.19
N ILE A 35 30.85 -2.28 -7.40
CA ILE A 35 30.31 -2.49 -6.05
C ILE A 35 29.02 -3.31 -6.11
N GLY A 36 28.10 -2.98 -7.02
CA GLY A 36 26.86 -3.73 -7.23
C GLY A 36 27.11 -5.19 -7.58
N PHE A 37 28.06 -5.44 -8.48
CA PHE A 37 28.46 -6.81 -8.86
C PHE A 37 29.05 -7.59 -7.68
N LEU A 38 29.94 -6.97 -6.90
CA LEU A 38 30.52 -7.59 -5.70
C LEU A 38 29.44 -7.94 -4.67
N LEU A 39 28.45 -7.07 -4.46
CA LEU A 39 27.34 -7.33 -3.54
C LEU A 39 26.49 -8.53 -4.00
N VAL A 40 26.26 -8.69 -5.30
CA VAL A 40 25.55 -9.86 -5.84
C VAL A 40 26.33 -11.14 -5.59
N LEU A 41 27.66 -11.13 -5.79
CA LEU A 41 28.49 -12.31 -5.50
C LEU A 41 28.45 -12.70 -4.02
N VAL A 42 28.53 -11.72 -3.12
CA VAL A 42 28.37 -11.96 -1.67
C VAL A 42 26.97 -12.50 -1.35
N ALA A 43 25.92 -11.99 -1.98
CA ALA A 43 24.57 -12.47 -1.77
C ALA A 43 24.37 -13.93 -2.23
N ILE A 44 24.98 -14.32 -3.35
CA ILE A 44 24.95 -15.70 -3.86
C ILE A 44 25.69 -16.64 -2.89
N ASP A 45 26.81 -16.20 -2.34
CA ASP A 45 27.59 -16.96 -1.35
C ASP A 45 26.80 -17.19 -0.06
N VAL A 46 26.13 -16.15 0.44
CA VAL A 46 25.34 -16.21 1.70
C VAL A 46 24.04 -17.01 1.55
N TYR A 47 23.33 -16.89 0.41
CA TYR A 47 21.97 -17.44 0.27
C TYR A 47 21.88 -18.68 -0.62
N THR A 48 22.99 -19.16 -1.16
CA THR A 48 23.04 -20.16 -2.24
C THR A 48 22.31 -19.68 -3.52
N TRP A 49 22.61 -20.30 -4.67
CA TRP A 49 21.96 -19.93 -5.94
C TRP A 49 20.44 -20.01 -5.89
N GLN A 50 19.88 -21.02 -5.22
CA GLN A 50 18.42 -21.18 -5.12
C GLN A 50 17.77 -20.11 -4.23
N GLY A 51 18.35 -19.82 -3.06
CA GLY A 51 17.81 -18.81 -2.14
C GLY A 51 17.96 -17.38 -2.67
N PHE A 52 19.03 -17.07 -3.41
CA PHE A 52 19.18 -15.78 -4.06
C PHE A 52 18.10 -15.53 -5.13
N VAL A 53 17.84 -16.52 -5.99
CA VAL A 53 16.82 -16.41 -7.05
C VAL A 53 15.43 -16.26 -6.45
N GLU A 54 15.11 -17.02 -5.40
CA GLU A 54 13.82 -16.93 -4.72
C GLU A 54 13.60 -15.54 -4.10
N LYS A 55 14.58 -15.01 -3.35
CA LYS A 55 14.45 -13.69 -2.71
C LYS A 55 14.43 -12.54 -3.71
N THR A 56 15.26 -12.60 -4.74
CA THR A 56 15.35 -11.55 -5.76
C THR A 56 14.09 -11.50 -6.61
N SER A 57 13.55 -12.67 -7.00
CA SER A 57 12.29 -12.74 -7.73
C SER A 57 11.13 -12.20 -6.89
N LYS A 58 11.02 -12.62 -5.63
CA LYS A 58 10.03 -12.09 -4.68
C LYS A 58 10.13 -10.58 -4.52
N ALA A 59 11.32 -10.05 -4.25
CA ALA A 59 11.53 -8.62 -4.08
C ALA A 59 11.22 -7.80 -5.34
N THR A 60 11.56 -8.34 -6.53
CA THR A 60 11.28 -7.66 -7.80
C THR A 60 9.78 -7.62 -8.07
N VAL A 61 9.07 -8.73 -7.87
CA VAL A 61 7.62 -8.77 -8.05
C VAL A 61 6.92 -7.91 -6.99
N ASN A 62 7.42 -7.87 -5.75
CA ASN A 62 6.88 -6.98 -4.71
C ASN A 62 7.03 -5.50 -5.07
N GLY A 63 8.25 -5.10 -5.43
CA GLY A 63 8.54 -3.73 -5.83
C GLY A 63 7.71 -3.31 -7.04
N LEU A 64 7.51 -4.22 -8.00
CA LEU A 64 6.72 -3.96 -9.19
C LEU A 64 5.22 -3.88 -8.88
N ALA A 65 4.68 -4.76 -8.05
CA ALA A 65 3.29 -4.70 -7.60
C ALA A 65 3.00 -3.44 -6.79
N LEU A 66 3.89 -3.07 -5.85
CA LEU A 66 3.81 -1.81 -5.12
C LEU A 66 3.85 -0.62 -6.07
N SER A 67 4.76 -0.65 -7.06
CA SER A 67 4.85 0.41 -8.07
C SER A 67 3.60 0.50 -8.94
N MET A 68 2.95 -0.62 -9.29
CA MET A 68 1.68 -0.63 -10.02
C MET A 68 0.56 0.00 -9.20
N LEU A 69 0.49 -0.32 -7.90
CA LEU A 69 -0.49 0.27 -6.98
C LEU A 69 -0.28 1.78 -6.85
N LEU A 70 0.97 2.20 -6.59
CA LEU A 70 1.32 3.62 -6.48
C LEU A 70 1.11 4.36 -7.80
N PHE A 71 1.44 3.75 -8.93
CA PHE A 71 1.18 4.30 -10.26
C PHE A 71 -0.31 4.49 -10.51
N LEU A 72 -1.14 3.48 -10.21
CA LEU A 72 -2.59 3.56 -10.38
C LEU A 72 -3.17 4.68 -9.49
N MET A 73 -2.75 4.75 -8.22
CA MET A 73 -3.15 5.81 -7.28
C MET A 73 -2.80 7.20 -7.82
N VAL A 74 -1.55 7.41 -8.23
CA VAL A 74 -1.08 8.70 -8.75
C VAL A 74 -1.80 9.05 -10.06
N SER A 75 -2.01 8.09 -10.96
CA SER A 75 -2.73 8.31 -12.21
C SER A 75 -4.20 8.69 -11.98
N GLY A 76 -4.87 8.08 -11.00
CA GLY A 76 -6.24 8.42 -10.60
C GLY A 76 -6.33 9.82 -10.00
N PHE A 77 -5.35 10.20 -9.18
CA PHE A 77 -5.22 11.57 -8.68
C PHE A 77 -5.10 12.56 -9.85
N PHE A 78 -4.14 12.37 -10.76
CA PHE A 78 -3.96 13.23 -11.94
C PHE A 78 -5.21 13.31 -12.84
N LEU A 79 -5.94 12.21 -13.03
CA LEU A 79 -7.18 12.19 -13.82
C LEU A 79 -8.30 12.98 -13.14
N ILE A 80 -8.44 12.93 -11.82
CA ILE A 80 -9.46 13.67 -11.08
C ILE A 80 -9.17 15.18 -11.11
N PHE A 81 -7.94 15.63 -10.84
CA PHE A 81 -7.61 17.07 -10.95
C PHE A 81 -7.56 17.56 -12.41
N GLY A 82 -7.34 16.66 -13.36
CA GLY A 82 -7.30 17.01 -14.79
C GLY A 82 -8.67 17.19 -15.45
N LEU A 83 -9.74 16.61 -14.88
CA LEU A 83 -11.06 16.55 -15.53
C LEU A 83 -12.24 16.98 -14.62
N CYS A 84 -12.12 17.01 -13.29
CA CYS A 84 -13.22 17.36 -12.38
C CYS A 84 -12.98 18.70 -11.66
N ASP A 85 -13.97 19.61 -11.73
CA ASP A 85 -13.96 20.92 -11.06
C ASP A 85 -14.23 20.87 -9.54
N VAL A 86 -14.40 19.68 -8.94
CA VAL A 86 -14.63 19.54 -7.48
C VAL A 86 -13.91 18.29 -6.96
N ILE A 87 -13.05 18.48 -5.96
CA ILE A 87 -12.26 17.42 -5.32
C ILE A 87 -12.99 16.96 -4.06
N ASN A 88 -13.36 15.67 -4.00
CA ASN A 88 -13.89 15.07 -2.77
C ASN A 88 -12.74 14.54 -1.91
N PHE A 89 -12.44 15.24 -0.81
CA PHE A 89 -11.38 14.87 0.12
C PHE A 89 -11.74 13.68 1.03
N ALA A 90 -13.03 13.34 1.16
CA ALA A 90 -13.49 12.25 2.03
C ALA A 90 -13.20 10.85 1.46
N HIS A 91 -12.85 10.74 0.17
CA HIS A 91 -12.67 9.45 -0.50
C HIS A 91 -11.63 8.55 0.21
N GLY A 92 -10.52 9.11 0.68
CA GLY A 92 -9.51 8.37 1.43
C GLY A 92 -10.02 7.86 2.79
N ALA A 93 -10.87 8.63 3.47
CA ALA A 93 -11.48 8.23 4.73
C ALA A 93 -12.50 7.09 4.56
N PHE A 94 -13.27 7.10 3.46
CA PHE A 94 -14.17 6.00 3.11
C PHE A 94 -13.44 4.73 2.72
N PHE A 95 -12.33 4.85 1.98
CA PHE A 95 -11.47 3.71 1.64
C PHE A 95 -10.91 3.06 2.91
N MET A 96 -10.41 3.87 3.84
CA MET A 96 -9.91 3.41 5.12
C MET A 96 -11.02 2.69 5.93
N LEU A 97 -12.19 3.32 6.08
CA LEU A 97 -13.32 2.72 6.79
C LEU A 97 -13.73 1.38 6.16
N GLY A 98 -13.76 1.29 4.82
CA GLY A 98 -14.06 0.05 4.11
C GLY A 98 -13.06 -1.07 4.41
N GLY A 99 -11.77 -0.76 4.49
CA GLY A 99 -10.73 -1.72 4.88
C GLY A 99 -10.93 -2.26 6.29
N PHE A 100 -11.21 -1.38 7.26
CA PHE A 100 -11.47 -1.77 8.64
C PHE A 100 -12.75 -2.60 8.80
N MET A 101 -13.82 -2.23 8.11
CA MET A 101 -15.07 -3.01 8.11
C MET A 101 -14.86 -4.38 7.45
N GLY A 102 -14.12 -4.44 6.34
CA GLY A 102 -13.74 -5.70 5.71
C GLY A 102 -12.97 -6.62 6.64
N PHE A 103 -12.05 -6.07 7.43
CA PHE A 103 -11.29 -6.83 8.42
C PHE A 103 -12.18 -7.39 9.54
N ILE A 104 -13.05 -6.57 10.14
CA ILE A 104 -13.97 -7.04 11.19
C ILE A 104 -14.88 -8.14 10.66
N ILE A 105 -15.45 -7.93 9.47
CA ILE A 105 -16.34 -8.91 8.85
C ILE A 105 -15.57 -10.18 8.52
N TYR A 106 -14.32 -10.08 8.05
CA TYR A 106 -13.48 -11.23 7.76
C TYR A 106 -13.18 -12.07 9.01
N ILE A 107 -12.77 -11.45 10.13
CA ILE A 107 -12.56 -12.18 11.39
C ILE A 107 -13.85 -12.88 11.83
N GLY A 108 -14.97 -12.18 11.79
CA GLY A 108 -16.26 -12.77 12.17
C GLY A 108 -16.66 -13.94 11.26
N THR A 109 -16.48 -13.77 9.95
CA THR A 109 -16.82 -14.80 8.96
C THR A 109 -15.88 -16.00 9.07
N GLU A 110 -14.58 -15.78 9.22
CA GLU A 110 -13.61 -16.86 9.39
C GLU A 110 -13.85 -17.64 10.69
N ALA A 111 -14.18 -16.97 11.79
CA ALA A 111 -14.56 -17.63 13.04
C ALA A 111 -15.79 -18.54 12.87
N VAL A 112 -16.77 -18.12 12.08
CA VAL A 112 -17.98 -18.90 11.78
C VAL A 112 -17.68 -20.06 10.82
N PHE A 113 -16.85 -19.85 9.81
CA PHE A 113 -16.57 -20.88 8.80
C PHE A 113 -15.60 -21.96 9.28
N LEU A 114 -14.71 -21.62 10.21
CA LEU A 114 -13.77 -22.57 10.83
C LEU A 114 -14.34 -23.31 12.05
N ASP A 115 -15.52 -22.93 12.53
CA ASP A 115 -16.18 -23.63 13.65
C ASP A 115 -16.56 -25.07 13.21
N PRO A 116 -15.96 -26.11 13.83
CA PRO A 116 -16.24 -27.51 13.47
C PRO A 116 -17.69 -27.94 13.75
N THR A 117 -18.45 -27.15 14.54
CA THR A 117 -19.83 -27.45 14.92
C THR A 117 -20.85 -27.00 13.87
N LEU A 118 -20.45 -26.15 12.93
CA LEU A 118 -21.34 -25.56 11.94
C LEU A 118 -21.37 -26.36 10.63
N PRO A 119 -22.50 -26.34 9.89
CA PRO A 119 -22.70 -27.16 8.69
C PRO A 119 -21.74 -26.82 7.55
N PHE A 120 -21.07 -25.67 7.58
CA PHE A 120 -20.08 -25.28 6.58
C PHE A 120 -18.85 -26.21 6.58
N TYR A 121 -18.43 -26.69 7.75
CA TYR A 121 -17.35 -27.67 7.86
C TYR A 121 -17.74 -29.03 7.22
N LEU A 122 -19.04 -29.37 7.26
CA LEU A 122 -19.58 -30.59 6.62
C LEU A 122 -19.68 -30.46 5.09
N ILE A 123 -19.89 -29.25 4.56
CA ILE A 123 -20.05 -28.98 3.12
C ILE A 123 -18.68 -28.87 2.42
N PHE A 124 -17.73 -28.14 3.02
CA PHE A 124 -16.42 -27.87 2.42
C PHE A 124 -15.31 -28.84 2.88
N GLY A 125 -15.61 -29.67 3.89
CA GLY A 125 -14.68 -30.65 4.48
C GLY A 125 -13.57 -30.00 5.31
N ALA A 126 -12.60 -30.82 5.76
CA ALA A 126 -11.44 -30.37 6.55
C ALA A 126 -10.41 -29.52 5.75
N ASN A 127 -10.80 -28.98 4.60
CA ASN A 127 -9.94 -28.18 3.74
C ASN A 127 -9.94 -26.73 4.23
N TYR A 128 -9.03 -26.42 5.15
CA TYR A 128 -8.85 -25.07 5.71
C TYR A 128 -8.67 -23.99 4.62
N PHE A 129 -8.02 -24.31 3.50
CA PHE A 129 -7.83 -23.39 2.38
C PHE A 129 -9.16 -22.94 1.73
N THR A 130 -10.05 -23.88 1.44
CA THR A 130 -11.35 -23.57 0.78
C THR A 130 -12.27 -22.80 1.73
N LEU A 131 -12.26 -23.16 3.01
CA LEU A 131 -13.02 -22.46 4.05
C LEU A 131 -12.54 -21.01 4.22
N SER A 132 -11.23 -20.79 4.27
CA SER A 132 -10.69 -19.44 4.36
C SER A 132 -11.07 -18.63 3.10
N ILE A 133 -10.82 -19.11 1.88
CA ILE A 133 -11.15 -18.36 0.64
C ILE A 133 -12.64 -17.99 0.55
N THR A 134 -13.53 -18.93 0.88
CA THR A 134 -14.97 -18.65 0.88
C THR A 134 -15.33 -17.60 1.93
N ALA A 135 -14.74 -17.66 3.12
CA ALA A 135 -14.91 -16.64 4.15
C ALA A 135 -14.43 -15.25 3.68
N PHE A 136 -13.32 -15.17 2.92
CA PHE A 136 -12.85 -13.91 2.33
C PHE A 136 -13.77 -13.35 1.25
N ILE A 137 -14.28 -14.19 0.35
CA ILE A 137 -15.20 -13.72 -0.69
C ILE A 137 -16.50 -13.23 -0.05
N VAL A 138 -17.03 -13.98 0.91
CA VAL A 138 -18.24 -13.60 1.66
C VAL A 138 -18.00 -12.32 2.45
N SER A 139 -16.84 -12.15 3.09
CA SER A 139 -16.53 -10.94 3.83
C SER A 139 -16.31 -9.73 2.92
N ALA A 140 -15.69 -9.90 1.75
CA ALA A 140 -15.52 -8.83 0.76
C ALA A 140 -16.86 -8.34 0.21
N LEU A 141 -17.78 -9.26 -0.11
CA LEU A 141 -19.15 -8.93 -0.51
C LEU A 141 -19.93 -8.27 0.64
N GLY A 142 -19.80 -8.81 1.85
CA GLY A 142 -20.41 -8.24 3.05
C GLY A 142 -19.93 -6.82 3.33
N ALA A 143 -18.62 -6.58 3.24
CA ALA A 143 -18.01 -5.27 3.42
C ALA A 143 -18.47 -4.28 2.34
N THR A 144 -18.56 -4.73 1.08
CA THR A 144 -19.09 -3.93 -0.02
C THR A 144 -20.54 -3.52 0.25
N ALA A 145 -21.38 -4.45 0.70
CA ALA A 145 -22.77 -4.16 1.04
C ALA A 145 -22.88 -3.17 2.21
N VAL A 146 -22.10 -3.35 3.28
CA VAL A 146 -22.08 -2.44 4.42
C VAL A 146 -21.61 -1.04 4.01
N MET A 147 -20.55 -0.95 3.20
CA MET A 147 -20.07 0.34 2.70
C MET A 147 -21.05 1.01 1.74
N ALA A 148 -21.75 0.24 0.91
CA ALA A 148 -22.80 0.77 0.05
C ALA A 148 -23.95 1.38 0.87
N LEU A 149 -24.32 0.76 2.00
CA LEU A 149 -25.34 1.30 2.91
C LEU A 149 -24.85 2.58 3.61
N ILE A 150 -23.61 2.60 4.11
CA ILE A 150 -23.03 3.78 4.77
C ILE A 150 -22.93 4.95 3.78
N GLY A 151 -22.33 4.71 2.61
CA GLY A 151 -22.17 5.71 1.56
C GLY A 151 -23.51 6.21 1.04
N GLY A 152 -24.46 5.29 0.79
CA GLY A 152 -25.82 5.63 0.38
C GLY A 152 -26.57 6.47 1.44
N GLY A 153 -26.38 6.17 2.72
CA GLY A 153 -26.92 6.96 3.82
C GLY A 153 -26.38 8.39 3.83
N ILE A 154 -25.06 8.56 3.74
CA ILE A 154 -24.42 9.88 3.72
C ILE A 154 -24.86 10.70 2.50
N GLU A 155 -24.91 10.05 1.34
CA GLU A 155 -25.39 10.65 0.11
C GLU A 155 -26.83 11.15 0.28
N PHE A 156 -27.73 10.30 0.77
CA PHE A 156 -29.14 10.62 0.92
C PHE A 156 -29.41 11.72 1.97
N PHE A 157 -28.81 11.61 3.15
CA PHE A 157 -29.12 12.51 4.25
C PHE A 157 -28.38 13.84 4.19
N THR A 158 -27.19 13.87 3.57
CA THR A 158 -26.29 15.01 3.69
C THR A 158 -25.96 15.63 2.34
N ILE A 159 -25.34 14.86 1.44
CA ILE A 159 -24.83 15.41 0.16
C ILE A 159 -25.97 15.92 -0.71
N ARG A 160 -27.06 15.16 -0.80
CA ARG A 160 -28.24 15.56 -1.60
C ARG A 160 -28.85 16.90 -1.21
N ARG A 161 -28.74 17.29 0.06
CA ARG A 161 -29.29 18.56 0.56
C ARG A 161 -28.42 19.77 0.22
N LEU A 162 -27.17 19.53 -0.16
CA LEU A 162 -26.15 20.56 -0.38
C LEU A 162 -25.75 20.69 -1.85
N TYR A 163 -26.39 19.96 -2.76
CA TYR A 163 -26.18 20.12 -4.19
C TYR A 163 -26.49 21.56 -4.63
N GLY A 164 -25.56 22.15 -5.38
CA GLY A 164 -25.66 23.53 -5.89
C GLY A 164 -24.82 24.56 -5.13
N ASN A 165 -24.23 24.22 -3.98
CA ASN A 165 -23.27 25.08 -3.27
C ASN A 165 -21.89 24.39 -3.15
N PRO A 166 -20.94 24.68 -4.07
CA PRO A 166 -19.62 24.04 -4.08
C PRO A 166 -18.83 24.22 -2.78
N ILE A 167 -18.94 25.39 -2.13
CA ILE A 167 -18.18 25.70 -0.91
C ILE A 167 -18.69 24.82 0.25
N ALA A 168 -20.01 24.66 0.37
CA ALA A 168 -20.60 23.80 1.39
C ALA A 168 -20.24 22.32 1.18
N GLN A 169 -20.12 21.87 -0.07
CA GLN A 169 -19.73 20.51 -0.41
C GLN A 169 -18.27 20.19 -0.04
N ILE A 170 -17.36 21.15 -0.26
CA ILE A 170 -15.95 20.98 0.16
C ILE A 170 -15.85 20.96 1.69
N LEU A 171 -16.51 21.90 2.39
CA LEU A 171 -16.51 21.93 3.85
C LEU A 171 -17.09 20.65 4.47
N LEU A 172 -18.15 20.12 3.86
CA LEU A 172 -18.78 18.87 4.27
C LEU A 172 -17.82 17.68 4.11
N THR A 173 -17.19 17.53 2.94
CA THR A 173 -16.32 16.40 2.66
C THR A 173 -15.05 16.43 3.51
N VAL A 174 -14.50 17.62 3.79
CA VAL A 174 -13.41 17.79 4.74
C VAL A 174 -13.86 17.47 6.17
N GLY A 175 -15.05 17.93 6.58
CA GLY A 175 -15.63 17.61 7.89
C GLY A 175 -15.82 16.10 8.08
N PHE A 176 -16.39 15.41 7.09
CA PHE A 176 -16.54 13.96 7.12
C PHE A 176 -15.20 13.23 7.17
N MET A 177 -14.20 13.69 6.42
CA MET A 177 -12.85 13.12 6.49
C MET A 177 -12.32 13.15 7.92
N PHE A 178 -12.40 14.30 8.62
CA PHE A 178 -11.95 14.39 10.00
C PHE A 178 -12.79 13.53 10.95
N ILE A 179 -14.12 13.56 10.84
CA ILE A 179 -14.99 12.76 11.71
C ILE A 179 -14.69 11.27 11.54
N ILE A 180 -14.66 10.76 10.30
CA ILE A 180 -14.40 9.35 10.01
C ILE A 180 -13.01 8.96 10.51
N THR A 181 -11.99 9.75 10.20
CA THR A 181 -10.62 9.42 10.61
C THR A 181 -10.47 9.39 12.13
N GLN A 182 -11.06 10.35 12.83
CA GLN A 182 -11.06 10.37 14.30
C GLN A 182 -11.87 9.20 14.89
N MET A 183 -13.05 8.89 14.34
CA MET A 183 -13.82 7.72 14.76
C MET A 183 -13.04 6.43 14.58
N THR A 184 -12.36 6.27 13.45
CA THR A 184 -11.51 5.10 13.21
C THR A 184 -10.36 5.02 14.21
N GLN A 185 -9.69 6.14 14.50
CA GLN A 185 -8.62 6.18 15.51
C GLN A 185 -9.11 5.85 16.92
N ILE A 186 -10.35 6.23 17.27
CA ILE A 186 -10.94 5.89 18.57
C ILE A 186 -11.25 4.39 18.68
N ILE A 187 -11.77 3.77 17.62
CA ILE A 187 -12.22 2.37 17.65
C ILE A 187 -11.05 1.39 17.48
N TRP A 188 -10.15 1.65 16.52
CA TRP A 188 -9.07 0.73 16.14
C TRP A 188 -7.68 1.18 16.61
N GLY A 189 -7.55 2.38 17.16
CA GLY A 189 -6.28 2.94 17.60
C GLY A 189 -5.45 3.55 16.45
N PRO A 190 -4.33 4.22 16.79
CA PRO A 190 -3.45 4.86 15.81
C PRO A 190 -2.43 3.91 15.16
N SER A 191 -2.35 2.65 15.60
CA SER A 191 -1.39 1.68 15.07
C SER A 191 -1.78 1.22 13.67
N GLN A 192 -0.82 1.22 12.76
CA GLN A 192 -0.91 0.50 11.51
C GLN A 192 -0.74 -0.98 11.87
N PHE A 193 -1.73 -1.82 11.57
CA PHE A 193 -1.52 -3.26 11.65
C PHE A 193 -1.36 -3.79 10.22
N SER A 194 -0.48 -4.77 10.05
CA SER A 194 -0.39 -5.54 8.82
C SER A 194 -1.43 -6.66 8.90
N TYR A 195 -2.66 -6.34 8.49
CA TYR A 195 -3.87 -7.09 8.82
C TYR A 195 -4.08 -8.41 8.06
N PHE A 196 -3.09 -8.94 7.34
CA PHE A 196 -3.21 -10.20 6.59
C PHE A 196 -2.74 -11.45 7.37
N ILE A 197 -2.59 -11.34 8.69
CA ILE A 197 -2.14 -12.45 9.54
C ILE A 197 -3.25 -12.75 10.56
N VAL A 198 -4.32 -13.43 10.12
CA VAL A 198 -5.24 -14.06 11.06
C VAL A 198 -4.64 -15.42 11.47
N PRO A 199 -4.48 -15.71 12.78
CA PRO A 199 -3.93 -16.97 13.24
C PRO A 199 -4.75 -18.16 12.70
N ASN A 200 -4.06 -19.13 12.09
CA ASN A 200 -4.63 -20.32 11.43
C ASN A 200 -5.30 -20.11 10.06
N SER A 201 -5.39 -18.87 9.54
CA SER A 201 -5.93 -18.62 8.21
C SER A 201 -4.96 -19.09 7.13
N GLN A 202 -5.41 -19.98 6.23
CA GLN A 202 -4.58 -20.38 5.09
C GLN A 202 -4.64 -19.36 3.94
N ILE A 203 -5.47 -18.33 4.06
CA ILE A 203 -5.50 -17.18 3.17
C ILE A 203 -4.18 -16.41 3.18
N SER A 204 -3.46 -16.38 4.32
CA SER A 204 -2.11 -15.84 4.32
C SER A 204 -1.23 -16.56 3.29
N TYR A 205 -1.38 -17.87 3.04
CA TYR A 205 -0.65 -18.53 1.95
C TYR A 205 -1.16 -18.16 0.54
N PHE A 206 -2.41 -17.73 0.40
CA PHE A 206 -3.02 -17.33 -0.88
C PHE A 206 -2.63 -15.89 -1.30
N PHE A 207 -2.69 -14.93 -0.38
CA PHE A 207 -2.22 -13.55 -0.64
C PHE A 207 -0.72 -13.36 -0.37
N ILE A 208 -0.11 -14.24 0.43
CA ILE A 208 1.29 -14.16 0.92
C ILE A 208 1.98 -15.53 0.77
N SER A 209 1.97 -16.08 -0.44
CA SER A 209 3.06 -16.97 -0.87
C SER A 209 4.27 -16.09 -1.27
N GLY A 210 4.86 -15.44 -0.27
CA GLY A 210 6.18 -14.78 -0.32
C GLY A 210 6.42 -13.65 -1.32
N ILE A 211 5.43 -13.22 -2.11
CA ILE A 211 5.65 -12.18 -3.13
C ILE A 211 5.32 -10.78 -2.62
N LEU A 212 4.30 -10.58 -1.77
CA LEU A 212 3.93 -9.25 -1.23
C LEU A 212 3.93 -9.28 0.30
N ASP A 213 5.12 -9.32 0.88
CA ASP A 213 5.28 -9.06 2.31
C ASP A 213 5.31 -7.53 2.50
N PHE A 214 4.26 -7.00 3.14
CA PHE A 214 4.14 -5.57 3.48
C PHE A 214 4.52 -5.29 4.94
N GLY A 215 5.49 -6.03 5.48
CA GLY A 215 6.14 -5.72 6.76
C GLY A 215 5.34 -6.10 8.00
#